data_AF-D4H5F4-F1
#
_entry.id   AF-D4H5F4-F1
#
_cell.length_a   1.000
_cell.length_b   1.000
_cell.length_c   1.000
_cell.angle_alpha   90.00
_cell.angle_beta   90.00
_cell.angle_gamma   90.00
#
_symmetry.space_group_name_H-M   'P 1'
#
loop_
_entity.id
_entity.type
_entity.pdbx_description
1 polymer ?
#
loop_
_entity_poly.entity_id
_entity_poly.type
_entity_poly.pdbx_seq_one_letter_code
_entity_poly.pdbx_strand_id
1 'polypeptide(L)'
;MIKKFSWLLLIMITFAAVFGCAKFYYQSPLVKFNHEEHVDILFQQKRDCFYCHKLPNIETFIQQDGELKITPELKVDGQCHTCHKNRNTKVASAPHNCNICHENMKVMRPDDHVNNWMTLHAAEASLNMKECESCHKDWYCESCHTKQNSAEKIRHSRSFKLKHSMEAMIDPGSCDTCHRVDFCMTCHRDGFNFLSGRKK
;
A
#
# COMPACT_ATOMS: atom_id res chain seq x y z
N MET A 1 5.85 20.95 -64.39
CA MET A 1 6.62 19.88 -63.73
C MET A 1 7.02 20.18 -62.28
N ILE A 2 7.02 21.45 -61.83
CA ILE A 2 7.48 21.88 -60.50
C ILE A 2 6.50 21.51 -59.35
N LYS A 3 5.19 21.47 -59.60
CA LYS A 3 4.17 21.15 -58.57
C LYS A 3 4.20 19.70 -58.06
N LYS A 4 4.59 18.73 -58.91
CA LYS A 4 4.68 17.30 -58.50
C LYS A 4 5.88 17.05 -57.58
N PHE A 5 6.97 17.80 -57.78
CA PHE A 5 8.19 17.69 -56.96
C PHE A 5 7.98 18.30 -55.56
N SER A 6 7.24 19.40 -55.47
CA SER A 6 6.88 20.04 -54.20
C SER A 6 5.96 19.18 -53.33
N TRP A 7 5.10 18.35 -53.93
CA TRP A 7 4.20 17.46 -53.19
C TRP A 7 4.92 16.21 -52.67
N LEU A 8 5.86 15.66 -53.44
CA LEU A 8 6.72 14.56 -53.02
C LEU A 8 7.65 14.95 -51.87
N LEU A 9 8.18 16.18 -51.86
CA LEU A 9 9.01 16.68 -50.76
C LEU A 9 8.19 16.84 -49.46
N LEU A 10 6.95 17.33 -49.58
CA LEU A 10 6.04 17.48 -48.44
C LEU A 10 5.62 16.13 -47.85
N ILE A 11 5.39 15.13 -48.71
CA ILE A 11 5.08 13.75 -48.29
C ILE A 11 6.30 13.09 -47.62
N MET A 12 7.52 13.31 -48.12
CA MET A 12 8.74 12.79 -47.49
C MET A 12 8.99 13.42 -46.11
N ILE A 13 8.71 14.72 -45.93
CA ILE A 13 8.86 15.41 -44.64
C ILE A 13 7.81 14.93 -43.63
N THR A 14 6.55 14.70 -44.06
CA THR A 14 5.52 14.14 -43.17
C THR A 14 5.78 12.65 -42.86
N PHE A 15 6.34 11.88 -43.80
CA PHE A 15 6.72 10.49 -43.56
C PHE A 15 7.90 10.38 -42.57
N ALA A 16 8.89 11.28 -42.65
CA ALA A 16 9.98 11.35 -41.68
C ALA A 16 9.51 11.76 -40.27
N ALA A 17 8.53 12.66 -40.16
CA ALA A 17 7.94 13.06 -38.89
C ALA A 17 7.11 11.93 -38.24
N VAL A 18 6.43 11.09 -39.04
CA VAL A 18 5.63 9.97 -38.53
C VAL A 18 6.49 8.75 -38.19
N PHE A 19 7.54 8.45 -38.97
CA PHE A 19 8.44 7.31 -38.70
C PHE A 19 9.50 7.60 -37.64
N GLY A 20 9.87 8.86 -37.42
CA GLY A 20 10.86 9.25 -36.40
C GLY A 20 10.41 8.96 -34.97
N CYS A 21 9.10 8.98 -34.69
CA CYS A 21 8.56 8.76 -33.35
C CYS A 21 8.34 7.27 -33.00
N ALA A 22 8.32 6.37 -33.98
CA ALA A 22 7.95 4.97 -33.77
C ALA A 22 9.11 4.07 -33.27
N LYS A 23 10.35 4.57 -33.18
CA LYS A 23 11.53 3.72 -32.91
C LYS A 23 11.92 3.61 -31.43
N PHE A 24 11.23 4.29 -30.52
CA PHE A 24 11.45 4.21 -29.08
C PHE A 24 10.38 3.33 -28.42
N TYR A 25 10.33 2.06 -28.79
CA TYR A 25 9.55 1.07 -28.03
C TYR A 25 10.35 0.64 -26.79
N TYR A 26 9.81 1.04 -25.64
CA TYR A 26 10.38 1.02 -24.31
C TYR A 26 10.88 -0.36 -23.83
N GLN A 27 12.17 -0.45 -23.49
CA GLN A 27 12.69 -1.48 -22.58
C GLN A 27 12.57 -0.95 -21.15
N SER A 28 11.37 -1.08 -20.58
CA SER A 28 11.19 -0.78 -19.17
C SER A 28 11.82 -1.88 -18.30
N PRO A 29 12.52 -1.54 -17.20
CA PRO A 29 13.01 -2.51 -16.24
C PRO A 29 11.89 -3.24 -15.48
N LEU A 30 10.65 -2.74 -15.54
CA LEU A 30 9.47 -3.34 -14.93
C LEU A 30 8.40 -3.60 -15.99
N VAL A 31 7.94 -4.86 -16.07
CA VAL A 31 6.93 -5.32 -17.05
C VAL A 31 5.64 -4.50 -16.97
N LYS A 32 5.31 -3.97 -15.78
CA LYS A 32 4.08 -3.21 -15.54
C LYS A 32 4.23 -1.69 -15.67
N PHE A 33 5.42 -1.18 -15.96
CA PHE A 33 5.63 0.26 -16.09
C PHE A 33 5.22 0.75 -17.49
N ASN A 34 4.23 1.65 -17.52
CA ASN A 34 3.76 2.30 -18.73
C ASN A 34 4.46 3.65 -18.91
N HIS A 35 5.39 3.74 -19.85
CA HIS A 35 6.17 4.95 -20.03
C HIS A 35 5.35 6.15 -20.54
N GLU A 36 4.36 5.93 -21.42
CA GLU A 36 3.53 7.02 -21.98
C GLU A 36 2.77 7.74 -20.86
N GLU A 37 2.11 6.97 -19.99
CA GLU A 37 1.38 7.50 -18.84
C GLU A 37 2.31 8.25 -17.85
N HIS A 38 3.53 7.75 -17.64
CA HIS A 38 4.48 8.41 -16.76
C HIS A 38 5.00 9.73 -17.35
N VAL A 39 5.25 9.79 -18.66
CA VAL A 39 5.68 11.03 -19.33
C VAL A 39 4.61 12.10 -19.25
N ASP A 40 3.34 11.74 -19.45
CA ASP A 40 2.22 12.67 -19.35
C ASP A 40 2.13 13.31 -17.95
N ILE A 41 2.21 12.49 -16.90
CA ILE A 41 2.21 12.97 -15.51
C ILE A 41 3.45 13.83 -15.22
N LEU A 42 4.61 13.44 -15.74
CA LEU A 42 5.88 14.11 -15.53
C LEU A 42 5.87 15.53 -16.13
N PHE A 43 5.31 15.70 -17.33
CA PHE A 43 5.13 17.02 -17.95
C PHE A 43 4.05 17.86 -17.26
N GLN A 44 2.96 17.25 -16.76
CA GLN A 44 1.99 17.96 -15.91
C GLN A 44 2.64 18.54 -14.65
N GLN A 45 3.67 17.87 -14.12
CA GLN A 45 4.47 18.35 -13.00
C GLN A 45 5.62 19.31 -13.40
N LYS A 46 5.71 19.74 -14.66
CA LYS A 46 6.77 20.61 -15.20
C LYS A 46 8.19 20.03 -15.03
N ARG A 47 8.32 18.71 -15.11
CA ARG A 47 9.61 18.00 -15.10
C ARG A 47 10.00 17.60 -16.53
N ASP A 48 11.25 17.25 -16.75
CA ASP A 48 11.77 16.84 -18.06
C ASP A 48 12.22 15.36 -18.11
N CYS A 49 12.57 14.88 -19.30
CA CYS A 49 12.98 13.50 -19.54
C CYS A 49 14.19 13.08 -18.69
N PHE A 50 15.04 14.03 -18.31
CA PHE A 50 16.27 13.77 -17.56
C PHE A 50 16.01 13.46 -16.08
N TYR A 51 14.77 13.59 -15.63
CA TYR A 51 14.37 13.19 -14.29
C TYR A 51 14.52 11.66 -14.06
N CYS A 52 14.37 10.87 -15.12
CA CYS A 52 14.55 9.42 -15.09
C CYS A 52 15.69 8.94 -16.02
N HIS A 53 16.02 9.71 -17.05
CA HIS A 53 17.06 9.36 -18.01
C HIS A 53 18.35 10.13 -17.77
N LYS A 54 19.47 9.42 -17.76
CA LYS A 54 20.78 10.04 -17.68
C LYS A 54 21.38 10.15 -19.08
N LEU A 55 21.93 11.32 -19.40
CA LEU A 55 22.73 11.46 -20.61
C LEU A 55 24.04 10.68 -20.45
N PRO A 56 24.50 9.98 -21.50
CA PRO A 56 25.82 9.37 -21.49
C PRO A 56 26.88 10.46 -21.28
N ASN A 57 27.96 10.11 -20.58
CA ASN A 57 29.11 11.01 -20.48
C ASN A 57 29.82 11.11 -21.84
N ILE A 58 30.67 12.13 -21.99
CA ILE A 58 31.37 12.43 -23.24
C ILE A 58 32.22 11.24 -23.72
N GLU A 59 32.85 10.50 -22.81
CA GLU A 59 33.69 9.34 -23.15
C GLU A 59 32.85 8.19 -23.73
N THR A 60 31.71 7.87 -23.11
CA THR A 60 30.77 6.86 -23.60
C THR A 60 30.15 7.26 -24.92
N PHE A 61 29.86 8.55 -25.12
CA PHE A 61 29.33 9.07 -26.38
C PHE A 61 30.33 8.92 -27.54
N ILE A 62 31.61 9.24 -27.30
CA ILE A 62 32.68 9.09 -28.29
C ILE A 62 32.91 7.60 -28.63
N GLN A 63 32.83 6.71 -27.63
CA GLN A 63 33.00 5.26 -27.82
C GLN A 63 31.85 4.59 -28.58
N GLN A 64 30.68 5.24 -28.68
CA GLN A 64 29.52 4.74 -29.43
C GLN A 64 29.38 5.39 -30.80
N ASP A 65 30.48 5.83 -31.41
CA ASP A 65 30.52 6.49 -32.73
C ASP A 65 29.59 7.72 -32.83
N GLY A 66 29.35 8.42 -31.71
CA GLY A 66 28.43 9.56 -31.64
C GLY A 66 26.94 9.18 -31.65
N GLU A 67 26.60 7.90 -31.44
CA GLU A 67 25.21 7.45 -31.28
C GLU A 67 24.71 7.80 -29.87
N LEU A 68 23.72 8.69 -29.78
CA LEU A 68 23.11 9.07 -28.50
C LEU A 68 22.17 7.97 -28.00
N LYS A 69 22.70 7.01 -27.24
CA LYS A 69 21.88 6.00 -26.54
C LYS A 69 21.47 6.52 -25.17
N ILE A 70 20.21 6.93 -25.05
CA ILE A 70 19.58 7.23 -23.77
C ILE A 70 19.12 5.90 -23.19
N THR A 71 19.92 5.31 -22.30
CA THR A 71 19.53 4.12 -21.57
C THR A 71 18.84 4.51 -20.25
N PRO A 72 17.79 3.79 -19.82
CA PRO A 72 17.36 3.89 -18.44
C PRO A 72 18.50 3.40 -17.54
N GLU A 73 18.83 4.15 -16.49
CA GLU A 73 19.77 3.66 -15.48
C GLU A 73 19.08 2.47 -14.80
N LEU A 74 19.61 1.26 -14.98
CA LEU A 74 19.00 -0.02 -14.52
C LEU A 74 18.69 -0.04 -13.02
N LYS A 75 19.21 0.93 -12.27
CA LYS A 75 18.88 1.20 -10.88
C LYS A 75 18.01 2.45 -10.80
N VAL A 76 16.73 2.33 -11.13
CA VAL A 76 15.68 3.30 -10.75
C VAL A 76 15.44 3.25 -9.22
N ASP A 77 16.50 3.04 -8.45
CA ASP A 77 16.45 2.72 -7.04
C ASP A 77 16.19 4.02 -6.27
N GLY A 78 14.95 4.18 -5.79
CA GLY A 78 14.49 5.39 -5.09
C GLY A 78 13.87 6.49 -5.95
N GLN A 79 14.04 6.48 -7.28
CA GLN A 79 13.38 7.47 -8.16
C GLN A 79 11.86 7.27 -8.22
N CYS A 80 11.37 6.03 -8.32
CA CYS A 80 9.93 5.74 -8.25
C CYS A 80 9.31 6.27 -6.95
N HIS A 81 9.98 6.07 -5.82
CA HIS A 81 9.51 6.51 -4.51
C HIS A 81 9.50 8.03 -4.32
N THR A 82 10.23 8.78 -5.15
CA THR A 82 10.22 10.24 -5.11
C THR A 82 8.84 10.81 -5.44
N CYS A 83 8.06 10.19 -6.31
CA CYS A 83 6.68 10.62 -6.61
C CYS A 83 5.61 9.72 -5.99
N HIS A 84 5.91 8.43 -5.73
CA HIS A 84 4.91 7.49 -5.23
C HIS A 84 4.89 7.33 -3.70
N LYS A 85 6.01 7.59 -3.00
CA LYS A 85 6.11 7.47 -1.53
C LYS A 85 6.18 8.83 -0.83
N ASN A 86 6.83 9.82 -1.43
CA ASN A 86 7.01 11.14 -0.82
C ASN A 86 5.68 11.90 -0.71
N ARG A 87 5.42 12.50 0.46
CA ARG A 87 4.19 13.26 0.73
C ARG A 87 4.06 14.54 -0.09
N ASN A 88 5.17 15.23 -0.36
CA ASN A 88 5.17 16.55 -1.01
C ASN A 88 4.98 16.46 -2.52
N THR A 89 5.44 15.38 -3.13
CA THR A 89 5.45 15.14 -4.58
C THR A 89 4.51 13.99 -4.98
N LYS A 90 3.62 13.59 -4.06
CA LYS A 90 2.72 12.45 -4.22
C LYS A 90 1.81 12.62 -5.44
N VAL A 91 1.75 11.60 -6.29
CA VAL A 91 0.76 11.51 -7.39
C VAL A 91 -0.46 10.71 -6.92
N ALA A 92 -1.68 11.23 -7.14
CA ALA A 92 -2.91 10.60 -6.67
C ALA A 92 -3.20 9.25 -7.37
N SER A 93 -2.93 9.16 -8.67
CA SER A 93 -3.12 7.95 -9.48
C SER A 93 -2.04 6.89 -9.25
N ALA A 94 -1.08 7.14 -8.37
CA ALA A 94 -0.02 6.20 -8.04
C ALA A 94 -0.61 4.89 -7.49
N PRO A 95 -0.08 3.73 -7.90
CA PRO A 95 -0.43 2.48 -7.26
C PRO A 95 0.02 2.52 -5.78
N HIS A 96 -0.94 2.32 -4.87
CA HIS A 96 -0.66 2.28 -3.43
C HIS A 96 -0.11 0.92 -2.97
N ASN A 97 -0.09 -0.07 -3.88
CA ASN A 97 0.34 -1.42 -3.58
C ASN A 97 1.78 -1.66 -4.08
N CYS A 98 2.70 -1.88 -3.14
CA CYS A 98 4.12 -2.09 -3.42
C CYS A 98 4.37 -3.30 -4.34
N ASN A 99 3.50 -4.32 -4.30
CA ASN A 99 3.66 -5.54 -5.09
C ASN A 99 3.44 -5.34 -6.61
N ILE A 100 2.98 -4.16 -7.02
CA ILE A 100 2.84 -3.81 -8.43
C ILE A 100 4.21 -3.61 -9.08
N CYS A 101 5.16 -3.06 -8.33
CA CYS A 101 6.54 -2.86 -8.78
C CYS A 101 7.51 -3.88 -8.17
N HIS A 102 7.27 -4.33 -6.94
CA HIS A 102 8.14 -5.25 -6.22
C HIS A 102 7.58 -6.67 -6.25
N GLU A 103 8.03 -7.47 -7.22
CA GLU A 103 7.56 -8.85 -7.41
C GLU A 103 7.95 -9.78 -6.24
N ASN A 104 9.10 -9.52 -5.62
CA ASN A 104 9.57 -10.26 -4.45
C ASN A 104 9.59 -9.37 -3.20
N MET A 105 8.47 -9.32 -2.48
CA MET A 105 8.36 -8.56 -1.23
C MET A 105 9.32 -9.05 -0.13
N LYS A 106 9.88 -10.27 -0.23
CA LYS A 106 10.81 -10.79 0.80
C LYS A 106 12.11 -10.00 0.85
N VAL A 107 12.55 -9.41 -0.25
CA VAL A 107 13.80 -8.62 -0.27
C VAL A 107 13.64 -7.23 0.37
N MET A 108 12.40 -6.78 0.55
CA MET A 108 12.08 -5.52 1.24
C MET A 108 11.71 -5.73 2.71
N ARG A 109 11.68 -6.97 3.17
CA ARG A 109 11.47 -7.27 4.57
C ARG A 109 12.68 -6.74 5.36
N PRO A 110 12.48 -5.83 6.33
CA PRO A 110 13.57 -5.38 7.19
C PRO A 110 14.14 -6.52 8.04
N ASP A 111 15.40 -6.37 8.48
CA ASP A 111 16.12 -7.40 9.25
C ASP A 111 15.48 -7.68 10.62
N ASP A 112 14.72 -6.74 11.17
CA ASP A 112 13.98 -6.87 12.43
C ASP A 112 12.75 -7.79 12.34
N HIS A 113 12.33 -8.21 11.14
CA HIS A 113 11.24 -9.16 10.93
C HIS A 113 11.71 -10.59 11.14
N VAL A 114 12.08 -10.88 12.39
CA VAL A 114 12.60 -12.15 12.87
C VAL A 114 11.50 -13.16 13.21
N ASN A 115 11.86 -14.44 13.35
CA ASN A 115 10.90 -15.53 13.59
C ASN A 115 10.09 -15.40 14.90
N ASN A 116 10.60 -14.67 15.90
CA ASN A 116 9.91 -14.39 17.17
C ASN A 116 9.18 -13.03 17.18
N TRP A 117 8.87 -12.48 16.00
CA TRP A 117 8.13 -11.22 15.83
C TRP A 117 6.90 -11.11 16.72
N MET A 118 6.11 -12.18 16.86
CA MET A 118 4.90 -12.20 17.69
C MET A 118 5.13 -11.81 19.16
N THR A 119 6.36 -11.96 19.66
CA THR A 119 6.74 -11.57 21.03
C THR A 119 7.43 -10.21 21.08
N LEU A 120 8.20 -9.85 20.04
CA LEU A 120 9.07 -8.67 20.05
C LEU A 120 8.41 -7.40 19.50
N HIS A 121 7.43 -7.54 18.60
CA HIS A 121 6.85 -6.39 17.89
C HIS A 121 6.17 -5.38 18.79
N ALA A 122 5.69 -5.79 19.97
CA ALA A 122 5.05 -4.87 20.92
C ALA A 122 6.01 -3.78 21.41
N ALA A 123 7.27 -4.13 21.68
CA ALA A 123 8.29 -3.17 22.08
C ALA A 123 8.59 -2.20 20.93
N GLU A 124 8.83 -2.72 19.73
CA GLU A 124 9.16 -1.89 18.56
C GLU A 124 7.98 -0.97 18.16
N ALA A 125 6.76 -1.50 18.12
CA ALA A 125 5.55 -0.74 17.81
C ALA A 125 5.28 0.36 18.86
N SER A 126 5.65 0.15 20.12
CA SER A 126 5.53 1.16 21.18
C SER A 126 6.53 2.31 21.01
N LEU A 127 7.69 2.05 20.41
CA LEU A 127 8.73 3.04 20.17
C LEU A 127 8.44 3.85 18.91
N ASN A 128 8.09 3.19 17.80
CA ASN A 128 7.91 3.87 16.52
C ASN A 128 6.91 3.19 15.57
N MET A 129 5.62 3.28 15.91
CA MET A 129 4.52 2.78 15.07
C MET A 129 4.53 3.33 13.62
N LYS A 130 4.99 4.57 13.42
CA LYS A 130 4.93 5.24 12.10
C LYS A 130 5.81 4.56 11.05
N GLU A 131 6.90 3.93 11.46
CA GLU A 131 7.75 3.18 10.52
C GLU A 131 7.00 1.95 9.99
N CYS A 132 6.18 1.31 10.83
CA CYS A 132 5.35 0.19 10.42
C CYS A 132 4.32 0.62 9.38
N GLU A 133 3.71 1.80 9.52
CA GLU A 133 2.73 2.37 8.58
C GLU A 133 3.28 2.66 7.18
N SER A 134 4.61 2.70 7.04
CA SER A 134 5.27 2.89 5.75
C SER A 134 5.11 1.69 4.81
N CYS A 135 4.89 0.49 5.37
CA CYS A 135 4.72 -0.77 4.64
C CYS A 135 3.40 -1.47 4.97
N HIS A 136 2.94 -1.40 6.23
CA HIS A 136 1.73 -2.01 6.74
C HIS A 136 0.61 -0.98 6.88
N LYS A 137 -0.64 -1.44 6.89
CA LYS A 137 -1.83 -0.62 7.16
C LYS A 137 -2.44 -1.02 8.48
N ASP A 138 -3.27 -0.17 9.05
CA ASP A 138 -3.94 -0.38 10.34
C ASP A 138 -4.62 -1.75 10.44
N TRP A 139 -5.25 -2.19 9.35
CA TRP A 139 -5.90 -3.51 9.27
C TRP A 139 -4.94 -4.67 9.53
N TYR A 140 -3.63 -4.52 9.27
CA TYR A 140 -2.62 -5.54 9.53
C TYR A 140 -2.47 -5.78 11.03
N CYS A 141 -2.36 -4.70 11.81
CA CYS A 141 -2.34 -4.74 13.27
C CYS A 141 -3.66 -5.33 13.78
N GLU A 142 -4.79 -4.84 13.25
CA GLU A 142 -6.12 -5.32 13.60
C GLU A 142 -6.31 -6.81 13.29
N SER A 143 -5.72 -7.34 12.22
CA SER A 143 -5.91 -8.73 11.78
C SER A 143 -5.59 -9.75 12.87
N CYS A 144 -4.67 -9.40 13.77
CA CYS A 144 -4.34 -10.13 14.99
C CYS A 144 -4.97 -9.48 16.23
N HIS A 145 -4.87 -8.16 16.42
CA HIS A 145 -5.32 -7.52 17.66
C HIS A 145 -6.85 -7.50 17.86
N THR A 146 -7.64 -7.50 16.78
CA THR A 146 -9.10 -7.70 16.87
C THR A 146 -9.48 -9.14 17.20
N LYS A 147 -8.61 -10.11 16.86
CA LYS A 147 -8.77 -11.52 17.23
C LYS A 147 -8.18 -11.84 18.60
N GLN A 148 -7.17 -11.10 19.07
CA GLN A 148 -6.67 -11.17 20.44
C GLN A 148 -7.68 -10.57 21.43
N ASN A 149 -8.45 -9.56 20.97
CA ASN A 149 -9.66 -9.09 21.62
C ASN A 149 -10.91 -9.79 21.03
N SER A 150 -10.83 -11.11 20.79
CA SER A 150 -11.84 -11.86 20.04
C SER A 150 -13.26 -11.47 20.45
N ALA A 151 -14.14 -11.38 19.46
CA ALA A 151 -15.57 -11.11 19.63
C ALA A 151 -16.31 -12.08 20.59
N GLU A 152 -15.65 -13.14 21.08
CA GLU A 152 -16.12 -13.96 22.20
C GLU A 152 -16.00 -13.26 23.57
N LYS A 153 -15.07 -12.30 23.72
CA LYS A 153 -15.05 -11.38 24.88
C LYS A 153 -16.10 -10.28 24.78
N ILE A 154 -16.46 -9.86 23.57
CA ILE A 154 -17.42 -8.75 23.35
C ILE A 154 -18.86 -9.25 23.32
N ARG A 155 -19.10 -10.50 22.91
CA ARG A 155 -20.43 -11.12 22.96
C ARG A 155 -20.38 -12.38 23.81
N HIS A 156 -21.23 -12.40 24.83
CA HIS A 156 -21.42 -13.62 25.61
C HIS A 156 -21.89 -14.78 24.71
N SER A 157 -21.49 -15.99 25.08
CA SER A 157 -21.93 -17.20 24.38
C SER A 157 -23.46 -17.32 24.38
N ARG A 158 -24.03 -18.11 23.45
CA ARG A 158 -25.48 -18.37 23.41
C ARG A 158 -26.02 -18.96 24.72
N SER A 159 -25.16 -19.59 25.52
CA SER A 159 -25.47 -20.19 26.81
C SER A 159 -25.18 -19.28 28.00
N PHE A 160 -24.93 -17.97 27.79
CA PHE A 160 -24.67 -17.01 28.87
C PHE A 160 -25.71 -17.05 29.98
N LYS A 161 -27.00 -17.09 29.63
CA LYS A 161 -28.10 -17.19 30.61
C LYS A 161 -27.96 -18.38 31.56
N LEU A 162 -27.27 -19.45 31.16
CA LEU A 162 -27.05 -20.65 31.96
C LEU A 162 -25.79 -20.58 32.83
N LYS A 163 -24.82 -19.72 32.51
CA LYS A 163 -23.48 -19.72 33.13
C LYS A 163 -23.10 -18.40 33.80
N HIS A 164 -23.77 -17.29 33.46
CA HIS A 164 -23.46 -15.97 33.99
C HIS A 164 -23.61 -15.86 35.51
N SER A 165 -24.39 -16.74 36.14
CA SER A 165 -24.48 -16.80 37.61
C SER A 165 -23.15 -17.16 38.24
N MET A 166 -22.44 -18.16 37.70
CA MET A 166 -21.13 -18.55 38.20
C MET A 166 -20.09 -17.46 37.91
N GLU A 167 -20.15 -16.86 36.72
CA GLU A 167 -19.25 -15.77 36.33
C GLU A 167 -19.42 -14.54 37.24
N ALA A 168 -20.67 -14.13 37.52
CA ALA A 168 -20.98 -13.01 38.41
C ALA A 168 -20.67 -13.31 39.89
N MET A 169 -20.65 -14.58 40.31
CA MET A 169 -20.22 -14.98 41.66
C MET A 169 -18.70 -14.90 41.83
N ILE A 170 -17.94 -15.17 40.77
CA ILE A 170 -16.48 -15.15 40.80
C ILE A 170 -15.97 -13.71 40.76
N ASP A 171 -16.48 -12.91 39.83
CA ASP A 171 -16.06 -11.52 39.65
C ASP A 171 -17.19 -10.68 39.05
N PRO A 172 -18.06 -10.10 39.89
CA PRO A 172 -19.16 -9.27 39.41
C PRO A 172 -18.67 -7.99 38.73
N GLY A 173 -17.52 -7.43 39.15
CA GLY A 173 -16.98 -6.17 38.63
C GLY A 173 -16.45 -6.27 37.19
N SER A 174 -16.19 -7.49 36.70
CA SER A 174 -15.82 -7.74 35.31
C SER A 174 -16.88 -7.26 34.31
N CYS A 175 -18.15 -7.25 34.71
CA CYS A 175 -19.29 -6.87 33.87
C CYS A 175 -19.33 -5.36 33.61
N ASP A 176 -18.87 -4.57 34.59
CA ASP A 176 -18.97 -3.11 34.70
C ASP A 176 -18.18 -2.38 33.60
N THR A 177 -17.20 -3.09 33.04
CA THR A 177 -16.39 -2.66 31.90
C THR A 177 -17.24 -2.33 30.67
N CYS A 178 -18.35 -3.05 30.49
CA CYS A 178 -19.21 -2.93 29.31
C CYS A 178 -20.69 -2.70 29.65
N HIS A 179 -21.16 -3.22 30.79
CA HIS A 179 -22.56 -3.16 31.22
C HIS A 179 -22.69 -2.33 32.49
N ARG A 180 -23.74 -1.51 32.57
CA ARG A 180 -24.08 -0.83 33.82
C ARG A 180 -24.97 -1.71 34.69
N VAL A 181 -24.96 -1.48 36.00
CA VAL A 181 -25.72 -2.27 37.00
C VAL A 181 -27.24 -2.32 36.70
N ASP A 182 -27.80 -1.27 36.10
CA ASP A 182 -29.20 -1.22 35.66
C ASP A 182 -29.54 -2.28 34.60
N PHE A 183 -28.56 -2.72 33.80
CA PHE A 183 -28.72 -3.82 32.85
C PHE A 183 -29.11 -5.13 33.54
N CYS A 184 -28.41 -5.50 34.61
CA CYS A 184 -28.68 -6.70 35.41
C CYS A 184 -30.13 -6.66 35.95
N MET A 185 -30.53 -5.49 36.42
CA MET A 185 -31.84 -5.27 37.03
C MET A 185 -33.00 -5.41 36.03
N THR A 186 -32.74 -5.36 34.72
CA THR A 186 -33.79 -5.61 33.71
C THR A 186 -34.39 -7.00 33.82
N CYS A 187 -33.60 -8.01 34.23
CA CYS A 187 -34.10 -9.36 34.48
C CYS A 187 -34.21 -9.69 35.98
N HIS A 188 -33.35 -9.10 36.82
CA HIS A 188 -33.31 -9.42 38.26
C HIS A 188 -34.29 -8.61 39.13
N ARG A 189 -35.00 -7.60 38.60
CA ARG A 189 -35.98 -6.78 39.35
C ARG A 189 -37.11 -7.58 40.00
N ASP A 190 -37.60 -8.64 39.33
CA ASP A 190 -38.80 -9.37 39.77
C ASP A 190 -38.48 -10.67 40.53
N GLY A 191 -37.21 -10.90 40.92
CA GLY A 191 -36.82 -12.12 41.63
C GLY A 191 -37.21 -13.41 40.88
N PHE A 192 -36.90 -13.46 39.58
CA PHE A 192 -37.24 -14.64 38.76
C PHE A 192 -36.46 -15.87 39.22
N ASN A 193 -37.14 -16.78 39.90
CA ASN A 193 -36.57 -18.04 40.35
C ASN A 193 -36.69 -19.08 39.22
N PHE A 194 -35.58 -19.32 38.51
CA PHE A 194 -35.54 -20.23 37.36
C PHE A 194 -35.92 -21.69 37.71
N LEU A 195 -35.84 -22.07 38.99
CA LEU A 195 -36.19 -23.42 39.46
C LEU A 195 -37.69 -23.63 39.68
N SER A 196 -38.50 -22.57 39.84
CA SER A 196 -39.95 -22.69 40.10
C SER A 196 -40.85 -22.17 38.99
N GLY A 197 -40.27 -21.61 37.91
CA GLY A 197 -41.02 -21.13 36.74
C GLY A 197 -42.08 -20.06 37.05
N ARG A 198 -41.99 -19.36 38.18
CA ARG A 198 -42.94 -18.32 38.58
C ARG A 198 -42.23 -17.08 39.10
N LYS A 199 -42.74 -15.91 38.69
CA LYS A 199 -42.42 -14.63 39.32
C LYS A 199 -42.94 -14.64 40.76
N LYS A 200 -42.20 -14.01 41.66
CA LYS A 200 -42.68 -13.74 43.03
C LYS A 200 -43.88 -12.79 42.97
#